data_AF-A0A9X1WY55-F1
#
_entry.id   AF-A0A9X1WY55-F1
#
_cell.length_a   1.000
_cell.length_b   1.000
_cell.length_c   1.000
_cell.angle_alpha   90.00
_cell.angle_beta   90.00
_cell.angle_gamma   90.00
#
_symmetry.space_group_name_H-M   'P 1'
#
loop_
_entity.id
_entity.type
_entity.pdbx_description
1 polymer ?
#
loop_
_entity_poly.entity_id
_entity_poly.type
_entity_poly.pdbx_seq_one_letter_code
_entity_poly.pdbx_strand_id
1 'polypeptide(L)'
;MSQSKRDYFQFIHTQTKLTHWWQDPLFITALIIAIAVHGAIGSTSFIAGNAAPMATKDVTIAVNLNKDKVKDSDFVAQHDQTGDGELKQLHAQTSPIPNATPAASEGKEQQEMLQQLSQKQQLDFQERMLMTTLSWQKQSQEDERKKKVDELQSQQESRAAMIASIEAQYAQRHQMYAKKQKVKTITGIQAKADASAEYLDRFRQKVEMFGNRYYPEAAKQQKLSGEVRLMVILNSQGGIRAIRLLQSSGSSVLDEAAKASVRRAMPFGRFDAKMKEISELRIVRTWRFDAQDSVFDVE
;
A
#
# COMPACT_ATOMS: atom_id res chain seq x y z
N MET A 1 -52.17 -8.73 75.19
CA MET A 1 -52.94 -7.50 74.95
C MET A 1 -52.04 -6.31 75.26
N SER A 2 -51.70 -5.48 74.27
CA SER A 2 -51.03 -4.16 74.40
C SER A 2 -49.56 -4.19 74.93
N GLN A 3 -48.55 -3.48 74.44
CA GLN A 3 -48.44 -2.38 73.48
C GLN A 3 -46.94 -2.31 73.12
N SER A 4 -46.59 -2.50 71.84
CA SER A 4 -45.25 -2.27 71.30
C SER A 4 -45.33 -1.04 70.42
N LYS A 5 -44.86 0.12 70.89
CA LYS A 5 -44.57 1.32 70.08
C LYS A 5 -43.82 2.37 70.92
N ARG A 6 -42.81 2.96 70.26
CA ARG A 6 -41.83 3.97 70.72
C ARG A 6 -40.61 3.28 71.35
N ASP A 7 -39.46 3.18 70.69
CA ASP A 7 -38.69 4.30 70.14
C ASP A 7 -38.04 4.00 68.77
N TYR A 8 -38.43 4.79 67.77
CA TYR A 8 -37.68 5.00 66.52
C TYR A 8 -37.17 6.45 66.58
N PHE A 9 -35.97 6.68 66.03
CA PHE A 9 -35.26 7.97 65.85
C PHE A 9 -34.30 8.41 66.96
N GLN A 10 -33.03 8.02 66.82
CA GLN A 10 -31.92 8.96 67.00
C GLN A 10 -31.00 8.88 65.79
N PHE A 11 -30.81 10.06 65.20
CA PHE A 11 -30.26 10.36 63.89
C PHE A 11 -28.72 10.41 63.98
N ILE A 12 -28.02 9.79 63.02
CA ILE A 12 -26.60 10.02 62.81
C ILE A 12 -26.44 11.41 62.17
N HIS A 13 -25.81 12.34 62.89
CA HIS A 13 -25.27 13.57 62.30
C HIS A 13 -23.76 13.62 62.49
N THR A 14 -23.03 12.88 61.66
CA THR A 14 -21.64 13.20 61.34
C THR A 14 -21.65 14.27 60.25
N GLN A 15 -21.41 15.51 60.64
CA GLN A 15 -21.17 16.64 59.76
C GLN A 15 -19.86 16.42 58.97
N THR A 16 -19.94 15.79 57.80
CA THR A 16 -18.85 15.84 56.81
C THR A 16 -18.92 17.18 56.10
N LYS A 17 -18.01 18.09 56.44
CA LYS A 17 -17.80 19.32 55.66
C LYS A 17 -17.52 18.91 54.22
N LEU A 18 -18.42 19.27 53.30
CA LEU A 18 -18.19 19.20 51.87
C LEU A 18 -17.09 20.21 51.52
N THR A 19 -15.83 19.80 51.61
CA THR A 19 -14.75 20.53 50.93
C THR A 19 -15.00 20.36 49.44
N HIS A 20 -15.04 21.49 48.73
CA HIS A 20 -15.14 21.45 47.29
C HIS A 20 -13.92 20.70 46.74
N TRP A 21 -14.14 19.63 45.97
CA TRP A 21 -13.09 18.72 45.46
C TRP A 21 -11.92 19.43 44.74
N TRP A 22 -12.14 20.63 44.21
CA TRP A 22 -11.09 21.44 43.57
C TRP A 22 -10.16 22.15 44.58
N GLN A 23 -10.52 22.19 45.86
CA GLN A 23 -9.76 22.81 46.95
C GLN A 23 -8.97 21.78 47.78
N ASP A 24 -9.07 20.49 47.44
CA ASP A 24 -8.33 19.45 48.15
C ASP A 24 -6.83 19.56 47.85
N PRO A 25 -5.96 19.69 48.88
CA PRO A 25 -4.52 19.91 48.68
C PRO A 25 -3.84 18.71 47.99
N LEU A 26 -4.39 17.50 48.15
CA LEU A 26 -3.92 16.29 47.46
C LEU A 26 -4.21 16.34 45.95
N PHE A 27 -5.34 16.90 45.54
CA PHE A 27 -5.69 17.03 44.13
C PHE A 27 -4.80 18.07 43.42
N ILE A 28 -4.58 19.21 44.07
CA ILE A 28 -3.72 20.28 43.53
C ILE A 28 -2.27 19.81 43.41
N THR A 29 -1.74 19.09 44.41
CA THR A 29 -0.36 18.57 44.36
C THR A 29 -0.20 17.51 43.27
N ALA A 30 -1.16 16.60 43.09
CA ALA A 30 -1.16 15.62 42.01
C ALA A 30 -1.20 16.29 40.61
N LEU A 31 -2.01 17.34 40.45
CA LEU A 31 -2.12 18.08 39.19
C LEU A 31 -0.81 18.78 38.81
N ILE A 32 -0.13 19.40 39.77
CA ILE A 32 1.17 20.06 39.54
C ILE A 32 2.23 19.03 39.12
N ILE A 33 2.28 17.86 39.77
CA ILE A 33 3.20 16.78 39.43
C ILE A 33 2.94 16.28 38.00
N ALA A 34 1.67 16.08 37.63
CA ALA A 34 1.31 15.62 36.29
C ALA A 34 1.76 16.59 35.19
N ILE A 35 1.60 17.89 35.42
CA ILE A 35 2.06 18.95 34.50
C ILE A 35 3.58 18.96 34.40
N ALA A 36 4.30 18.83 35.51
CA ALA A 36 5.76 18.77 35.52
C ALA A 36 6.31 17.57 34.73
N VAL A 37 5.68 16.39 34.87
CA VAL A 37 6.05 15.19 34.12
C VAL A 37 5.82 15.37 32.62
N HIS A 38 4.67 15.91 32.20
CA HIS A 38 4.40 16.18 30.79
C HIS A 38 5.36 17.23 30.20
N GLY A 39 5.72 18.25 30.98
CA GLY A 39 6.73 19.24 30.59
C GLY A 39 8.12 18.60 30.38
N ALA A 40 8.53 17.70 31.27
CA ALA A 40 9.80 16.99 31.14
C ALA A 40 9.84 16.09 29.89
N ILE A 41 8.75 15.37 29.60
CA ILE A 41 8.62 14.52 28.41
C ILE A 41 8.59 15.37 27.13
N GLY A 42 7.89 16.50 27.14
CA GLY A 42 7.82 17.41 25.99
C GLY A 42 9.13 18.15 25.70
N SER A 43 10.07 18.19 26.66
CA SER A 43 11.35 18.89 26.52
C SER A 43 12.45 18.05 25.87
N THR A 44 12.21 16.77 25.58
CA THR A 44 13.20 15.95 24.89
C THR A 44 13.17 16.22 23.38
N SER A 45 14.07 17.07 22.91
CA SER A 45 14.29 17.30 21.48
C SER A 45 15.14 16.16 20.89
N PHE A 46 14.65 15.51 19.84
CA PHE A 46 15.44 14.54 19.07
C PHE A 46 16.49 15.28 18.23
N ILE A 47 17.77 15.05 18.52
CA ILE A 47 18.87 15.49 17.66
C ILE A 47 18.95 14.48 16.51
N ALA A 48 18.44 14.86 15.34
CA ALA A 48 18.67 14.11 14.11
C ALA A 48 20.18 14.16 13.81
N GLY A 49 20.86 13.02 13.93
CA GLY A 49 22.25 12.92 13.52
C GLY A 49 22.38 13.30 12.05
N ASN A 50 23.29 14.23 11.75
CA ASN A 50 23.62 14.63 10.39
C ASN A 50 24.08 13.39 9.61
N ALA A 51 23.19 12.82 8.77
CA ALA A 51 23.59 11.86 7.78
C ALA A 51 24.56 12.56 6.82
N ALA A 52 25.77 12.01 6.69
CA ALA A 52 26.74 12.51 5.72
C ALA A 52 26.09 12.55 4.32
N PRO A 53 26.33 13.61 3.51
CA PRO A 53 25.81 13.67 2.17
C PRO A 53 26.42 12.54 1.35
N MET A 54 25.61 11.53 1.03
CA MET A 54 25.92 10.55 0.00
C MET A 54 26.18 11.33 -1.29
N ALA A 55 27.40 11.23 -1.83
CA ALA A 55 27.76 11.84 -3.10
C ALA A 55 26.91 11.24 -4.22
N THR A 56 25.79 11.88 -4.54
CA THR A 56 25.04 11.62 -5.76
C THR A 56 25.85 12.15 -6.92
N LYS A 57 26.38 11.24 -7.74
CA LYS A 57 27.05 11.54 -9.00
C LYS A 57 26.00 12.13 -9.95
N ASP A 58 26.02 13.45 -10.15
CA ASP A 58 25.20 14.11 -11.15
C ASP A 58 25.61 13.62 -12.54
N VAL A 59 24.73 12.85 -13.17
CA VAL A 59 24.83 12.46 -14.57
C VAL A 59 24.11 13.57 -15.36
N THR A 60 24.88 14.46 -15.97
CA THR A 60 24.35 15.44 -16.91
C THR A 60 23.97 14.72 -18.20
N ILE A 61 22.69 14.41 -18.35
CA ILE A 61 22.14 13.81 -19.58
C ILE A 61 22.04 14.93 -20.63
N ALA A 62 22.90 14.89 -21.65
CA ALA A 62 22.73 15.73 -22.83
C ALA A 62 21.59 15.16 -23.68
N VAL A 63 20.42 15.82 -23.65
CA VAL A 63 19.25 15.44 -24.44
C VAL A 63 19.36 16.05 -25.84
N ASN A 64 19.52 15.22 -26.87
CA ASN A 64 19.25 15.63 -28.25
C ASN A 64 17.78 15.34 -28.57
N LEU A 65 16.93 16.37 -28.60
CA LEU A 65 15.52 16.24 -28.97
C LEU A 65 15.39 16.10 -30.49
N ASN A 66 14.96 14.92 -30.96
CA ASN A 66 14.52 14.73 -32.34
C ASN A 66 13.10 15.32 -32.52
N LYS A 67 12.81 15.98 -33.64
CA LYS A 67 11.62 16.84 -33.82
C LYS A 67 10.45 16.18 -34.57
N ASP A 68 10.51 14.88 -34.83
CA ASP A 68 9.43 14.16 -35.50
C ASP A 68 8.66 13.23 -34.55
N LYS A 69 7.33 13.41 -34.52
CA LYS A 69 6.39 12.74 -33.60
C LYS A 69 6.00 11.36 -34.14
N VAL A 70 6.40 10.30 -33.42
CA VAL A 70 5.93 8.92 -33.66
C VAL A 70 4.43 8.84 -33.34
N LYS A 71 3.61 8.41 -34.31
CA LYS A 71 2.15 8.56 -34.26
C LYS A 71 1.40 7.41 -33.59
N ASP A 72 2.05 6.27 -33.36
CA ASP A 72 1.53 5.18 -32.53
C ASP A 72 2.68 4.63 -31.69
N SER A 73 2.57 4.77 -30.37
CA SER A 73 3.51 4.17 -29.41
C SER A 73 2.70 3.45 -28.33
N ASP A 74 2.89 2.13 -28.25
CA ASP A 74 2.27 1.27 -27.24
C ASP A 74 2.99 1.32 -25.89
N PHE A 75 4.08 2.10 -25.75
CA PHE A 75 4.83 2.24 -24.50
C PHE A 75 5.35 3.68 -24.28
N VAL A 76 5.24 4.17 -23.04
CA VAL A 76 5.81 5.46 -22.64
C VAL A 76 7.21 5.22 -22.09
N ALA A 77 8.24 5.53 -22.88
CA ALA A 77 9.62 5.68 -22.44
C ALA A 77 9.96 7.18 -22.32
N GLN A 78 10.97 7.55 -21.52
CA GLN A 78 11.40 8.94 -21.43
C GLN A 78 12.08 9.46 -22.71
N HIS A 79 12.55 8.58 -23.62
CA HIS A 79 13.16 8.96 -24.91
C HIS A 79 12.97 7.87 -25.98
N ASP A 80 12.87 8.30 -27.25
CA ASP A 80 12.86 7.44 -28.44
C ASP A 80 14.31 7.04 -28.81
N GLN A 81 14.61 5.74 -28.89
CA GLN A 81 15.98 5.26 -29.11
C GLN A 81 16.01 4.11 -30.11
N THR A 82 16.85 4.23 -31.14
CA THR A 82 17.20 3.17 -32.10
C THR A 82 18.67 2.82 -31.95
N GLY A 83 18.99 1.53 -31.82
CA GLY A 83 20.37 1.05 -31.72
C GLY A 83 20.93 0.67 -33.09
N ASP A 84 22.11 1.17 -33.43
CA ASP A 84 22.92 0.79 -34.57
C ASP A 84 24.25 0.16 -34.10
N GLY A 85 24.73 -0.86 -34.81
CA GLY A 85 26.05 -1.43 -34.54
C GLY A 85 26.39 -2.61 -35.44
N GLU A 86 27.40 -2.45 -36.29
CA GLU A 86 28.02 -3.54 -37.07
C GLU A 86 29.57 -3.52 -37.00
N LEU A 87 30.12 -4.74 -36.83
CA LEU A 87 31.38 -5.38 -37.27
C LEU A 87 32.78 -4.76 -37.05
N LYS A 88 33.71 -5.58 -36.49
CA LYS A 88 34.86 -6.20 -37.23
C LYS A 88 35.70 -7.19 -36.39
N GLN A 89 36.35 -8.15 -37.08
CA GLN A 89 37.10 -9.33 -36.57
C GLN A 89 38.65 -9.19 -36.67
N LEU A 90 39.34 -10.23 -36.12
CA LEU A 90 40.70 -10.79 -36.38
C LEU A 90 41.88 -10.18 -35.56
N HIS A 91 42.90 -10.91 -35.07
CA HIS A 91 43.75 -11.95 -35.67
C HIS A 91 44.44 -12.93 -34.67
N ALA A 92 44.94 -14.06 -35.19
CA ALA A 92 45.87 -15.01 -34.56
C ALA A 92 47.34 -14.52 -34.57
N GLN A 93 48.16 -14.96 -33.60
CA GLN A 93 49.61 -14.76 -33.60
C GLN A 93 50.33 -16.05 -33.17
N THR A 94 51.32 -16.45 -33.96
CA THR A 94 52.16 -17.63 -33.73
C THR A 94 53.64 -17.23 -33.67
N SER A 95 54.37 -17.98 -32.83
CA SER A 95 55.82 -18.25 -32.86
C SER A 95 56.72 -17.10 -32.32
N PRO A 96 58.03 -17.31 -31.96
CA PRO A 96 58.89 -18.45 -32.36
C PRO A 96 60.08 -18.86 -31.43
N ILE A 97 60.87 -19.86 -31.91
CA ILE A 97 62.33 -20.20 -31.75
C ILE A 97 62.90 -20.69 -30.39
N PRO A 98 64.14 -21.27 -30.29
CA PRO A 98 65.02 -22.00 -31.25
C PRO A 98 65.69 -23.31 -30.71
N ASN A 99 66.29 -24.10 -31.62
CA ASN A 99 67.27 -25.17 -31.35
C ASN A 99 68.70 -24.62 -31.11
N ALA A 100 69.51 -25.29 -30.27
CA ALA A 100 70.94 -25.61 -30.50
C ALA A 100 71.62 -26.33 -29.31
N THR A 101 72.20 -27.51 -29.57
CA THR A 101 73.39 -28.13 -28.90
C THR A 101 74.70 -27.48 -29.46
N PRO A 102 75.96 -27.68 -28.95
CA PRO A 102 76.54 -28.89 -28.30
C PRO A 102 77.70 -28.70 -27.27
N ALA A 103 78.21 -29.80 -26.69
CA ALA A 103 79.65 -30.22 -26.63
C ALA A 103 80.09 -30.97 -25.34
N ALA A 104 81.03 -31.92 -25.54
CA ALA A 104 81.62 -32.96 -24.67
C ALA A 104 82.42 -32.44 -23.43
N SER A 105 82.93 -33.17 -22.42
CA SER A 105 83.35 -34.57 -22.14
C SER A 105 83.66 -34.69 -20.61
N GLU A 106 83.59 -35.88 -19.96
CA GLU A 106 84.55 -36.45 -18.95
C GLU A 106 84.04 -37.59 -18.02
N GLY A 107 84.12 -38.82 -18.51
CA GLY A 107 84.40 -40.11 -17.81
C GLY A 107 84.05 -40.37 -16.33
N LYS A 108 83.21 -41.41 -16.14
CA LYS A 108 83.05 -42.33 -14.99
C LYS A 108 82.43 -41.83 -13.68
N GLU A 109 82.78 -40.68 -13.10
CA GLU A 109 81.90 -40.05 -12.09
C GLU A 109 80.58 -39.61 -12.74
N GLN A 110 80.67 -39.23 -14.03
CA GLN A 110 79.54 -39.03 -14.90
C GLN A 110 78.58 -40.22 -14.94
N GLN A 111 79.01 -41.48 -14.77
CA GLN A 111 78.13 -42.62 -15.02
C GLN A 111 77.17 -42.89 -13.84
N GLU A 112 77.66 -42.75 -12.61
CA GLU A 112 76.81 -42.78 -11.40
C GLU A 112 75.97 -41.50 -11.28
N MET A 113 76.56 -40.35 -11.62
CA MET A 113 75.85 -39.07 -11.65
C MET A 113 74.78 -39.05 -12.74
N LEU A 114 75.03 -39.66 -13.92
CA LEU A 114 74.06 -39.87 -15.01
C LEU A 114 72.94 -40.82 -14.57
N GLN A 115 73.24 -41.86 -13.79
CA GLN A 115 72.22 -42.74 -13.23
C GLN A 115 71.33 -42.00 -12.22
N GLN A 116 71.91 -41.24 -11.29
CA GLN A 116 71.14 -40.41 -10.35
C GLN A 116 70.36 -39.30 -11.07
N LEU A 117 70.94 -38.67 -12.09
CA LEU A 117 70.29 -37.69 -12.96
C LEU A 117 69.11 -38.32 -13.72
N SER A 118 69.26 -39.56 -14.22
CA SER A 118 68.19 -40.26 -14.94
C SER A 118 67.03 -40.65 -14.02
N GLN A 119 67.32 -41.09 -12.80
CA GLN A 119 66.30 -41.42 -11.80
C GLN A 119 65.57 -40.16 -11.32
N LYS A 120 66.32 -39.06 -11.10
CA LYS A 120 65.74 -37.75 -10.78
C LYS A 120 64.87 -37.24 -11.92
N GLN A 121 65.31 -37.37 -13.18
CA GLN A 121 64.52 -37.01 -14.36
C GLN A 121 63.22 -37.82 -14.49
N GLN A 122 63.23 -39.12 -14.15
CA GLN A 122 62.01 -39.95 -14.16
C GLN A 122 61.02 -39.58 -13.06
N LEU A 123 61.50 -39.25 -11.87
CA LEU A 123 60.66 -38.76 -10.77
C LEU A 123 60.07 -37.39 -11.09
N ASP A 124 60.89 -36.46 -11.59
CA ASP A 124 60.46 -35.13 -12.05
C ASP A 124 59.41 -35.23 -13.17
N PHE A 125 59.55 -36.22 -14.07
CA PHE A 125 58.58 -36.47 -15.14
C PHE A 125 57.25 -36.98 -14.60
N GLN A 126 57.26 -37.94 -13.67
CA GLN A 126 56.05 -38.44 -13.01
C GLN A 126 55.33 -37.34 -12.24
N GLU A 127 56.06 -36.50 -11.50
CA GLU A 127 55.51 -35.36 -10.79
C GLU A 127 54.86 -34.35 -11.74
N ARG A 128 55.54 -34.01 -12.85
CA ARG A 128 54.97 -33.13 -13.88
C ARG A 128 53.73 -33.72 -14.52
N MET A 129 53.68 -35.02 -14.79
CA MET A 129 52.48 -35.67 -15.33
C MET A 129 51.33 -35.68 -14.33
N LEU A 130 51.60 -35.94 -13.05
CA LEU A 130 50.60 -35.90 -11.99
C LEU A 130 50.06 -34.49 -11.79
N MET A 131 50.94 -33.49 -11.70
CA MET A 131 50.56 -32.08 -11.64
C MET A 131 49.74 -31.66 -12.87
N THR A 132 50.13 -32.12 -14.06
CA THR A 132 49.38 -31.87 -15.31
C THR A 132 47.98 -32.47 -15.22
N THR A 133 47.85 -33.75 -14.91
CA THR A 133 46.54 -34.44 -14.81
C THR A 133 45.64 -33.86 -13.71
N LEU A 134 46.19 -33.54 -12.54
CA LEU A 134 45.47 -32.86 -11.46
C LEU A 134 45.03 -31.44 -11.87
N SER A 135 45.86 -30.72 -12.63
CA SER A 135 45.49 -29.39 -13.13
C SER A 135 44.34 -29.44 -14.14
N TRP A 136 44.33 -30.44 -15.04
CA TRP A 136 43.23 -30.67 -15.97
C TRP A 136 41.92 -31.02 -15.25
N GLN A 137 41.99 -31.90 -14.24
CA GLN A 137 40.83 -32.27 -13.43
C GLN A 137 40.29 -31.07 -12.61
N LYS A 138 41.17 -30.24 -12.06
CA LYS A 138 40.78 -29.03 -11.34
C LYS A 138 40.14 -28.00 -12.27
N GLN A 139 40.69 -27.83 -13.48
CA GLN A 139 40.14 -26.95 -14.51
C GLN A 139 38.74 -27.41 -14.94
N SER A 140 38.54 -28.71 -15.20
CA SER A 140 37.22 -29.23 -15.59
C SER A 140 36.17 -29.05 -14.49
N GLN A 141 36.55 -29.24 -13.21
CA GLN A 141 35.65 -28.99 -12.08
C GLN A 141 35.28 -27.51 -11.96
N GLU A 142 36.23 -26.60 -12.19
CA GLU A 142 35.97 -25.16 -12.13
C GLU A 142 35.06 -24.69 -13.28
N ASP A 143 35.23 -25.22 -14.49
CA ASP A 143 34.36 -24.91 -15.63
C ASP A 143 32.93 -25.45 -15.43
N GLU A 144 32.76 -26.65 -14.84
CA GLU A 144 31.44 -27.15 -14.45
C GLU A 144 30.79 -26.28 -13.37
N ARG A 145 31.56 -25.81 -12.38
CA ARG A 145 31.08 -24.91 -11.34
C ARG A 145 30.61 -23.59 -11.92
N LYS A 146 31.38 -22.99 -12.84
CA LYS A 146 30.99 -21.75 -13.55
C LYS A 146 29.70 -21.95 -14.35
N LYS A 147 29.59 -23.03 -15.13
CA LYS A 147 28.36 -23.35 -15.86
C LYS A 147 27.13 -23.46 -14.95
N LYS A 148 27.26 -24.11 -13.78
CA LYS A 148 26.16 -24.19 -12.79
C LYS A 148 25.79 -22.82 -12.22
N VAL A 149 26.77 -21.96 -11.95
CA VAL A 149 26.53 -20.60 -11.47
C VAL A 149 25.83 -19.77 -12.54
N ASP A 150 26.28 -19.84 -13.79
CA ASP A 150 25.67 -19.14 -14.93
C ASP A 150 24.24 -19.62 -15.19
N GLU A 151 23.99 -20.93 -15.10
CA GLU A 151 22.65 -21.52 -15.24
C GLU A 151 21.72 -21.07 -14.11
N LEU A 152 22.19 -21.05 -12.85
CA LEU A 152 21.45 -20.53 -11.71
C LEU A 152 21.14 -19.04 -11.88
N GLN A 153 22.12 -18.25 -12.32
CA GLN A 153 21.94 -16.82 -12.55
C GLN A 153 20.92 -16.56 -13.67
N SER A 154 21.03 -17.27 -14.80
CA SER A 154 20.06 -17.20 -15.90
C SER A 154 18.65 -17.60 -15.42
N GLN A 155 18.54 -18.64 -14.59
CA GLN A 155 17.27 -19.03 -13.99
C GLN A 155 16.72 -17.93 -13.06
N GLN A 156 17.57 -17.28 -12.25
CA GLN A 156 17.18 -16.15 -11.41
C GLN A 156 16.71 -14.95 -12.24
N GLU A 157 17.42 -14.61 -13.32
CA GLU A 157 17.05 -13.54 -14.25
C GLU A 157 15.72 -13.84 -14.93
N SER A 158 15.49 -15.07 -15.38
CA SER A 158 14.21 -15.48 -15.99
C SER A 158 13.04 -15.37 -15.00
N ARG A 159 13.25 -15.74 -13.74
CA ARG A 159 12.25 -15.59 -12.68
C ARG A 159 11.99 -14.13 -12.36
N ALA A 160 13.04 -13.30 -12.29
CA ALA A 160 12.91 -11.86 -12.07
C ALA A 160 12.12 -11.20 -13.21
N ALA A 161 12.41 -11.54 -14.47
CA ALA A 161 11.66 -11.07 -15.63
C ALA A 161 10.21 -11.53 -15.60
N MET A 162 9.95 -12.78 -15.20
CA MET A 162 8.58 -13.29 -15.02
C MET A 162 7.83 -12.50 -13.94
N ILE A 163 8.44 -12.27 -12.77
CA ILE A 163 7.84 -11.48 -11.68
C ILE A 163 7.54 -10.06 -12.17
N ALA A 164 8.50 -9.39 -12.81
CA ALA A 164 8.32 -8.06 -13.35
C ALA A 164 7.17 -8.00 -14.37
N SER A 165 7.03 -9.02 -15.22
CA SER A 165 5.92 -9.12 -16.17
C SER A 165 4.56 -9.29 -15.48
N ILE A 166 4.49 -10.08 -14.41
CA ILE A 166 3.26 -10.28 -13.61
C ILE A 166 2.88 -8.99 -12.89
N GLU A 167 3.86 -8.29 -12.30
CA GLU A 167 3.65 -7.00 -11.65
C GLU A 167 3.14 -5.95 -12.64
N ALA A 168 3.72 -5.89 -13.84
CA ALA A 168 3.26 -5.00 -14.91
C ALA A 168 1.81 -5.31 -15.31
N GLN A 169 1.45 -6.58 -15.50
CA GLN A 169 0.07 -6.99 -15.81
C GLN A 169 -0.91 -6.61 -14.68
N TYR A 170 -0.48 -6.79 -13.42
CA TYR A 170 -1.29 -6.43 -12.26
C TYR A 170 -1.51 -4.91 -12.18
N ALA A 171 -0.46 -4.12 -12.38
CA ALA A 171 -0.53 -2.65 -12.41
C ALA A 171 -1.45 -2.16 -13.53
N GLN A 172 -1.31 -2.69 -14.74
CA GLN A 172 -2.16 -2.35 -15.88
C GLN A 172 -3.64 -2.67 -15.58
N ARG A 173 -3.91 -3.85 -15.02
CA ARG A 173 -5.26 -4.26 -14.64
C ARG A 173 -5.86 -3.35 -13.57
N HIS A 174 -5.08 -3.00 -12.54
CA HIS A 174 -5.50 -2.05 -11.50
C HIS A 174 -5.85 -0.68 -12.08
N GLN A 175 -5.00 -0.15 -12.96
CA GLN A 175 -5.25 1.12 -13.63
C GLN A 175 -6.53 1.07 -14.49
N MET A 176 -6.77 -0.04 -15.20
CA MET A 176 -8.00 -0.25 -15.97
C MET A 176 -9.24 -0.31 -15.08
N TYR A 177 -9.18 -0.95 -13.91
CA TYR A 177 -10.29 -0.96 -12.95
C TYR A 177 -10.55 0.44 -12.38
N ALA A 178 -9.52 1.15 -11.96
CA ALA A 178 -9.62 2.52 -11.46
C ALA A 178 -10.23 3.46 -12.53
N LYS A 179 -9.77 3.36 -13.78
CA LYS A 179 -10.29 4.16 -14.90
C LYS A 179 -11.75 3.85 -15.25
N LYS A 180 -12.19 2.58 -15.11
CA LYS A 180 -13.58 2.17 -15.34
C LYS A 180 -14.53 2.67 -14.24
N GLN A 181 -14.07 2.76 -13.00
CA GLN A 181 -14.89 3.23 -11.88
C GLN A 181 -14.92 4.76 -11.82
N LYS A 182 -15.66 5.39 -12.75
CA LYS A 182 -16.05 6.79 -12.60
C LYS A 182 -17.09 6.88 -11.47
N VAL A 183 -16.64 7.10 -10.24
CA VAL A 183 -17.48 7.30 -9.05
C VAL A 183 -17.78 8.79 -8.92
N LYS A 184 -19.06 9.17 -8.96
CA LYS A 184 -19.48 10.55 -8.70
C LYS A 184 -20.10 10.65 -7.32
N THR A 185 -19.51 11.49 -6.47
CA THR A 185 -20.06 11.81 -5.15
C THR A 185 -20.74 13.16 -5.23
N ILE A 186 -22.02 13.22 -4.88
CA ILE A 186 -22.80 14.45 -4.91
C ILE A 186 -23.27 14.77 -3.49
N THR A 187 -22.75 15.88 -2.96
CA THR A 187 -23.21 16.51 -1.73
C THR A 187 -24.32 17.51 -2.05
N GLY A 188 -25.22 17.79 -1.09
CA GLY A 188 -26.49 18.53 -1.31
C GLY A 188 -26.42 19.78 -2.19
N ILE A 189 -25.35 20.57 -2.08
CA ILE A 189 -25.17 21.83 -2.83
C ILE A 189 -24.83 21.60 -4.31
N GLN A 190 -24.09 20.53 -4.64
CA GLN A 190 -23.67 20.23 -6.02
C GLN A 190 -24.80 19.62 -6.87
N ALA A 191 -25.89 19.18 -6.23
CA ALA A 191 -27.01 18.53 -6.91
C ALA A 191 -27.82 19.46 -7.81
N LYS A 192 -28.01 20.74 -7.43
CA LYS A 192 -28.93 21.66 -8.12
C LYS A 192 -28.44 22.13 -9.50
N ALA A 193 -27.13 22.12 -9.75
CA ALA A 193 -26.52 22.56 -11.02
C ALA A 193 -26.02 21.40 -11.89
N ASP A 194 -26.14 20.15 -11.41
CA ASP A 194 -25.55 19.00 -12.06
C ASP A 194 -26.55 18.26 -12.97
N ALA A 195 -26.03 17.52 -13.96
CA ALA A 195 -26.81 16.67 -14.85
C ALA A 195 -27.70 15.61 -14.13
N SER A 196 -27.49 15.42 -12.83
CA SER A 196 -28.20 14.50 -11.95
C SER A 196 -29.34 15.12 -11.13
N ALA A 197 -29.57 16.44 -11.24
CA ALA A 197 -30.53 17.17 -10.42
C ALA A 197 -31.93 16.53 -10.40
N GLU A 198 -32.46 16.19 -11.59
CA GLU A 198 -33.78 15.58 -11.76
C GLU A 198 -33.87 14.18 -11.13
N TYR A 199 -32.82 13.38 -11.26
CA TYR A 199 -32.73 12.07 -10.60
C TYR A 199 -32.74 12.21 -9.08
N LEU A 200 -31.99 13.17 -8.55
CA LEU A 200 -31.89 13.42 -7.12
C LEU A 200 -33.19 13.94 -6.51
N ASP A 201 -33.95 14.75 -7.24
CA ASP A 201 -35.26 15.21 -6.77
C ASP A 201 -36.28 14.08 -6.74
N ARG A 202 -36.34 13.23 -7.78
CA ARG A 202 -37.18 12.01 -7.76
C ARG A 202 -36.79 11.06 -6.63
N PHE A 203 -35.50 10.88 -6.39
CA PHE A 203 -35.00 10.12 -5.25
C PHE A 203 -35.51 10.71 -3.93
N ARG A 204 -35.33 12.02 -3.73
CA ARG A 204 -35.75 12.76 -2.53
C ARG A 204 -37.25 12.60 -2.28
N GLN A 205 -38.08 12.96 -3.25
CA GLN A 205 -39.54 12.86 -3.16
C GLN A 205 -40.00 11.44 -2.80
N LYS A 206 -39.39 10.42 -3.41
CA LYS A 206 -39.74 9.03 -3.14
C LYS A 206 -39.35 8.62 -1.72
N VAL A 207 -38.15 8.96 -1.27
CA VAL A 207 -37.70 8.67 0.10
C VAL A 207 -38.56 9.41 1.12
N GLU A 208 -38.90 10.68 0.89
CA GLU A 208 -39.80 11.46 1.74
C GLU A 208 -41.19 10.83 1.83
N MET A 209 -41.78 10.45 0.69
CA MET A 209 -43.10 9.82 0.64
C MET A 209 -43.14 8.52 1.46
N PHE A 210 -42.15 7.64 1.30
CA PHE A 210 -42.07 6.40 2.07
C PHE A 210 -41.65 6.63 3.53
N GLY A 211 -40.80 7.62 3.82
CA GLY A 211 -40.39 7.98 5.17
C GLY A 211 -41.56 8.50 5.99
N ASN A 212 -42.32 9.46 5.45
CA ASN A 212 -43.52 10.02 6.09
C ASN A 212 -44.61 8.97 6.28
N ARG A 213 -44.87 8.13 5.27
CA ARG A 213 -45.88 7.05 5.37
C ARG A 213 -45.54 6.01 6.44
N TYR A 214 -44.27 5.67 6.62
CA TYR A 214 -43.81 4.64 7.54
C TYR A 214 -43.03 5.22 8.72
N TYR A 215 -43.39 6.43 9.15
CA TYR A 215 -42.78 7.08 10.29
C TYR A 215 -43.03 6.23 11.56
N PRO A 216 -42.00 5.87 12.36
CA PRO A 216 -42.16 4.95 13.47
C PRO A 216 -43.12 5.46 14.54
N GLU A 217 -44.09 4.64 14.95
CA GLU A 217 -45.04 4.98 16.02
C GLU A 217 -44.32 5.26 17.35
N ALA A 218 -43.25 4.52 17.65
CA ALA A 218 -42.43 4.76 18.85
C ALA A 218 -41.83 6.18 18.86
N ALA A 219 -41.40 6.70 17.70
CA ALA A 219 -40.87 8.05 17.58
C ALA A 219 -41.97 9.11 17.76
N LYS A 220 -43.18 8.86 17.26
CA LYS A 220 -44.35 9.74 17.47
C LYS A 220 -44.75 9.81 18.94
N GLN A 221 -44.87 8.66 19.59
CA GLN A 221 -45.28 8.57 21.00
C GLN A 221 -44.27 9.25 21.94
N GLN A 222 -42.97 9.06 21.67
CA GLN A 222 -41.89 9.64 22.45
C GLN A 222 -41.52 11.06 22.00
N LYS A 223 -42.19 11.59 20.96
CA LYS A 223 -41.90 12.91 20.37
C LYS A 223 -40.42 13.11 20.07
N LEU A 224 -39.81 12.10 19.45
CA LEU A 224 -38.39 12.12 19.11
C LEU A 224 -38.16 13.05 17.93
N SER A 225 -37.15 13.91 18.06
CA SER A 225 -36.69 14.81 17.02
C SER A 225 -35.18 14.76 16.91
N GLY A 226 -34.66 15.07 15.73
CA GLY A 226 -33.22 15.02 15.46
C GLY A 226 -32.91 14.89 13.99
N GLU A 227 -31.62 14.84 13.69
CA GLU A 227 -31.12 14.78 12.32
C GLU A 227 -30.25 13.54 12.12
N VAL A 228 -30.50 12.80 11.05
CA VAL A 228 -29.71 11.63 10.66
C VAL A 228 -29.05 11.91 9.33
N ARG A 229 -27.74 11.79 9.25
CA ARG A 229 -27.03 11.97 7.97
C ARG A 229 -26.65 10.61 7.40
N LEU A 230 -27.14 10.29 6.20
CA LEU A 230 -26.78 9.05 5.50
C LEU A 230 -26.06 9.33 4.18
N MET A 231 -25.24 8.36 3.78
CA MET A 231 -24.73 8.20 2.44
C MET A 231 -25.39 6.99 1.80
N VAL A 232 -26.14 7.21 0.74
CA VAL A 232 -26.79 6.16 -0.06
C VAL A 232 -25.99 5.97 -1.35
N ILE A 233 -25.57 4.73 -1.61
CA ILE A 233 -24.78 4.37 -2.78
C ILE A 233 -25.68 3.61 -3.74
N LEU A 234 -25.94 4.18 -4.92
CA LEU A 234 -26.76 3.59 -5.96
C LEU A 234 -25.92 3.15 -7.16
N ASN A 235 -26.29 2.04 -7.79
CA ASN A 235 -25.75 1.63 -9.08
C ASN A 235 -26.55 2.26 -10.24
N SER A 236 -26.02 2.18 -11.46
CA SER A 236 -26.66 2.74 -12.68
C SER A 236 -28.05 2.19 -13.00
N GLN A 237 -28.45 1.07 -12.37
CA GLN A 237 -29.78 0.46 -12.51
C GLN A 237 -30.80 0.98 -11.49
N GLY A 238 -30.39 1.84 -10.54
CA GLY A 238 -31.24 2.33 -9.45
C GLY A 238 -31.35 1.37 -8.27
N GLY A 239 -30.47 0.37 -8.20
CA GLY A 239 -30.35 -0.54 -7.05
C GLY A 239 -29.42 0.04 -5.98
N ILE A 240 -29.77 -0.18 -4.71
CA ILE A 240 -28.92 0.19 -3.58
C ILE A 240 -27.74 -0.77 -3.49
N ARG A 241 -26.51 -0.25 -3.52
CA ARG A 241 -25.30 -0.99 -3.18
C ARG A 241 -25.02 -0.97 -1.69
N ALA A 242 -25.18 0.19 -1.05
CA ALA A 242 -24.95 0.35 0.38
C ALA A 242 -25.69 1.59 0.93
N ILE A 243 -25.99 1.55 2.23
CA ILE A 243 -26.45 2.70 3.01
C ILE A 243 -25.50 2.84 4.20
N ARG A 244 -24.85 3.99 4.34
CA ARG A 244 -23.92 4.27 5.44
C ARG A 244 -24.48 5.38 6.31
N LEU A 245 -24.47 5.16 7.63
CA LEU A 245 -24.75 6.20 8.62
C LEU A 245 -23.49 7.06 8.78
N LEU A 246 -23.57 8.33 8.42
CA LEU A 246 -22.49 9.29 8.59
C LEU A 246 -22.61 10.01 9.94
N GLN A 247 -23.83 10.35 10.34
CA GLN A 247 -24.12 11.01 11.60
C GLN A 247 -25.43 10.47 12.16
N SER A 248 -25.38 9.98 13.40
CA SER A 248 -26.54 9.53 14.16
C SER A 248 -27.30 10.72 14.74
N SER A 249 -28.61 10.58 14.85
CA SER A 249 -29.46 11.52 15.61
C SER A 249 -29.31 11.39 17.13
N GLY A 250 -28.62 10.35 17.61
CA GLY A 250 -28.61 9.94 19.02
C GLY A 250 -29.76 8.99 19.39
N SER A 251 -30.71 8.75 18.48
CA SER A 251 -31.79 7.77 18.65
C SER A 251 -31.68 6.65 17.61
N SER A 252 -31.55 5.40 18.07
CA SER A 252 -31.53 4.24 17.18
C SER A 252 -32.83 4.08 16.38
N VAL A 253 -33.96 4.54 16.94
CA VAL A 253 -35.27 4.50 16.27
C VAL A 253 -35.28 5.40 15.04
N LEU A 254 -34.75 6.63 15.16
CA LEU A 254 -34.68 7.58 14.05
C LEU A 254 -33.64 7.14 13.01
N ASP A 255 -32.49 6.63 13.45
CA ASP A 255 -31.44 6.14 12.57
C ASP A 255 -31.93 4.94 11.72
N GLU A 256 -32.65 3.99 12.33
CA GLU A 256 -33.27 2.88 11.59
C GLU A 256 -34.42 3.36 10.70
N ALA A 257 -35.21 4.34 11.13
CA ALA A 257 -36.26 4.93 10.31
C ALA A 257 -35.71 5.55 9.02
N ALA A 258 -34.62 6.32 9.13
CA ALA A 258 -33.92 6.91 8.00
C ALA A 258 -33.39 5.83 7.04
N LYS A 259 -32.76 4.76 7.57
CA LYS A 259 -32.30 3.64 6.72
C LYS A 259 -33.47 2.89 6.06
N ALA A 260 -34.57 2.71 6.79
CA ALA A 260 -35.71 1.94 6.33
C ALA A 260 -36.55 2.69 5.27
N SER A 261 -36.65 4.02 5.35
CA SER A 261 -37.30 4.84 4.32
C SER A 261 -36.63 4.65 2.95
N VAL A 262 -35.29 4.66 2.91
CA VAL A 262 -34.49 4.44 1.69
C VAL A 262 -34.69 3.02 1.17
N ARG A 263 -34.68 2.01 2.04
CA ARG A 263 -34.92 0.60 1.64
C ARG A 263 -36.32 0.39 1.06
N ARG A 264 -37.34 1.01 1.65
CA ARG A 264 -38.74 0.90 1.19
C ARG A 264 -39.00 1.69 -0.09
N ALA A 265 -38.25 2.74 -0.35
CA ALA A 265 -38.34 3.51 -1.58
C ALA A 265 -37.76 2.79 -2.81
N MET A 266 -37.09 1.63 -2.63
CA MET A 266 -36.61 0.82 -3.76
C MET A 266 -37.76 0.30 -4.64
N PRO A 267 -37.51 0.12 -5.96
CA PRO A 267 -36.32 0.51 -6.72
C PRO A 267 -36.34 2.00 -7.16
N PHE A 268 -35.18 2.62 -7.40
CA PHE A 268 -35.10 4.05 -7.78
C PHE A 268 -35.08 4.33 -9.29
N GLY A 269 -35.16 3.28 -10.11
CA GLY A 269 -35.08 3.42 -11.57
C GLY A 269 -33.67 3.71 -12.08
N ARG A 270 -33.43 3.39 -13.35
CA ARG A 270 -32.13 3.58 -14.00
C ARG A 270 -31.74 5.06 -14.05
N PHE A 271 -30.44 5.33 -14.07
CA PHE A 271 -29.95 6.71 -14.21
C PHE A 271 -30.38 7.32 -15.55
N ASP A 272 -30.61 8.64 -15.54
CA ASP A 272 -31.07 9.38 -16.71
C ASP A 272 -30.04 9.37 -17.84
N ALA A 273 -30.48 9.68 -19.07
CA ALA A 273 -29.62 9.65 -20.24
C ALA A 273 -28.38 10.56 -20.11
N LYS A 274 -28.48 11.65 -19.34
CA LYS A 274 -27.39 12.59 -19.06
C LYS A 274 -26.33 12.04 -18.09
N MET A 275 -26.63 10.92 -17.42
CA MET A 275 -25.80 10.26 -16.42
C MET A 275 -25.22 8.92 -16.91
N LYS A 276 -25.29 8.61 -18.21
CA LYS A 276 -24.86 7.33 -18.78
C LYS A 276 -23.42 6.94 -18.45
N GLU A 277 -22.53 7.90 -18.24
CA GLU A 277 -21.13 7.65 -17.87
C GLU A 277 -20.91 7.35 -16.38
N ILE A 278 -21.92 7.54 -15.54
CA ILE A 278 -21.83 7.36 -14.09
C ILE A 278 -22.19 5.91 -13.75
N SER A 279 -21.21 5.17 -13.24
CA SER A 279 -21.39 3.78 -12.81
C SER A 279 -22.03 3.67 -11.41
N GLU A 280 -21.68 4.62 -10.54
CA GLU A 280 -22.08 4.67 -9.14
C GLU A 280 -22.36 6.12 -8.74
N LEU A 281 -23.51 6.32 -8.07
CA LEU A 281 -23.92 7.61 -7.51
C LEU A 281 -23.92 7.52 -5.99
N ARG A 282 -23.14 8.38 -5.33
CA ARG A 282 -23.17 8.52 -3.88
C ARG A 282 -23.95 9.77 -3.50
N ILE A 283 -25.08 9.56 -2.85
CA ILE A 283 -26.01 10.60 -2.41
C ILE A 283 -25.81 10.79 -0.91
N VAL A 284 -25.32 11.97 -0.50
CA VAL A 284 -25.22 12.35 0.92
C VAL A 284 -26.34 13.34 1.24
N ARG A 285 -27.21 12.98 2.17
CA ARG A 285 -28.37 13.80 2.58
C ARG A 285 -28.58 13.77 4.09
N THR A 286 -29.29 14.76 4.59
CA THR A 286 -29.69 14.86 5.99
C THR A 286 -31.19 14.64 6.10
N TRP A 287 -31.57 13.70 6.95
CA TRP A 287 -32.95 13.38 7.29
C TRP A 287 -33.32 14.13 8.55
N ARG A 288 -34.27 15.06 8.47
CA ARG A 288 -34.76 15.84 9.60
C ARG A 288 -36.06 15.25 10.09
N PHE A 289 -36.11 14.93 11.38
CA PHE A 289 -37.29 14.40 12.06
C PHE A 289 -37.85 15.47 12.98
N ASP A 290 -39.07 15.92 12.69
CA ASP A 290 -39.81 16.82 13.57
C ASP A 290 -40.83 16.04 14.40
N ALA A 291 -40.81 16.27 15.71
CA ALA A 291 -41.71 15.64 16.66
C ALA A 291 -43.12 16.26 16.68
N GLN A 292 -43.27 17.53 16.28
CA GLN A 292 -44.55 18.23 16.30
C GLN A 292 -45.43 17.79 15.12
N ASP A 293 -44.87 17.80 13.93
CA ASP A 293 -45.62 17.51 12.71
C ASP A 293 -45.49 16.04 12.26
N SER A 294 -44.61 15.25 12.91
CA SER A 294 -44.20 13.92 12.45
C SER A 294 -43.73 13.94 10.99
N VAL A 295 -43.15 15.08 10.58
CA VAL A 295 -42.68 15.32 9.22
C VAL A 295 -41.24 14.86 9.12
N PHE A 296 -40.98 14.19 8.03
CA PHE A 296 -39.70 13.68 7.61
C PHE A 296 -39.30 14.41 6.33
N ASP A 297 -38.20 15.15 6.40
CA ASP A 297 -37.66 15.94 5.29
C ASP A 297 -36.22 15.52 4.96
N VAL A 298 -35.84 15.62 3.68
CA VAL A 298 -34.54 15.17 3.18
C VAL A 298 -33.83 16.31 2.44
N GLU A 299 -32.85 16.91 3.13
CA GLU A 299 -32.03 18.04 2.62
C GLU A 299 -30.71 17.59 1.96
#